data_AF-A0A1Y3VB63-F1
#
_entry.id   AF-A0A1Y3VB63-F1
#
_cell.length_a   1.000
_cell.length_b   1.000
_cell.length_c   1.000
_cell.angle_alpha   90.00
_cell.angle_beta   90.00
_cell.angle_gamma   90.00
#
_symmetry.space_group_name_H-M   'P 1'
#
loop_
_entity.id
_entity.type
_entity.pdbx_description
1 polymer ?
#
loop_
_entity_poly.entity_id
_entity_poly.type
_entity_poly.pdbx_seq_one_letter_code
_entity_poly.pdbx_strand_id
1 'polypeptide(L)'
;MKLRCLVIDDEPLAVELMEGYVRKTPFLELAGSFESGTAAFAALREDPVDLLFCDIQMPGLNGMELSRMLPEETRVIFTTAFSRYAVEGFRVRALDYLLKPISYNDFLAAAKKALAWFELKRRADRTPEEAPRKAEPERQSLFVKTEYRLQRIDLDRIRYIEGLKDYVKIHVEGEPHPILSLLSLKTLEEQLPSDRFIRVHRSYIVQPSKIRTIERNRIVFGSERIPISENCRQAFYDFLSRHSLFPGSLSDKE
;
A
#
# COMPACT_ATOMS: atom_id res chain seq x y z
N MET A 1 -17.72 6.40 12.68
CA MET A 1 -16.60 7.29 12.34
C MET A 1 -17.10 8.28 11.30
N LYS A 2 -16.62 9.53 11.31
CA LYS A 2 -16.79 10.43 10.17
C LYS A 2 -15.47 10.54 9.42
N LEU A 3 -15.53 10.49 8.09
CA LEU A 3 -14.40 10.80 7.21
C LEU A 3 -14.52 12.25 6.78
N ARG A 4 -13.48 13.03 7.04
CA ARG A 4 -13.38 14.39 6.52
C ARG A 4 -13.04 14.31 5.04
N CYS A 5 -13.78 15.01 4.21
CA CYS A 5 -13.57 14.97 2.78
C CYS A 5 -13.61 16.32 2.09
N LEU A 6 -12.89 16.41 0.97
CA LEU A 6 -12.98 17.51 0.03
C LEU A 6 -13.64 17.06 -1.27
N VAL A 7 -14.35 17.99 -1.90
CA VAL A 7 -14.86 17.84 -3.27
C VAL A 7 -14.07 18.78 -4.18
N ILE A 8 -13.56 18.25 -5.28
CA ILE A 8 -12.80 19.03 -6.26
C ILE A 8 -13.30 18.69 -7.66
N ASP A 9 -13.85 19.68 -8.35
CA ASP A 9 -14.34 19.55 -9.72
C ASP A 9 -14.36 20.97 -10.32
N ASP A 10 -13.85 21.17 -11.53
CA ASP A 10 -13.84 22.50 -12.17
C ASP A 10 -15.22 22.94 -12.67
N GLU A 11 -16.22 22.05 -12.61
CA GLU A 11 -17.62 22.35 -12.90
C GLU A 11 -18.42 22.64 -11.59
N PRO A 12 -18.91 23.87 -11.36
CA PRO A 12 -19.62 24.22 -10.13
C PRO A 12 -20.87 23.37 -9.84
N LEU A 13 -21.58 22.94 -10.89
CA LEU A 13 -22.75 22.06 -10.76
C LEU A 13 -22.36 20.65 -10.28
N ALA A 14 -21.20 20.15 -10.69
CA ALA A 14 -20.69 18.86 -10.23
C ALA A 14 -20.25 18.95 -8.76
N VAL A 15 -19.62 20.07 -8.37
CA VAL A 15 -19.33 20.38 -6.96
C VAL A 15 -20.62 20.37 -6.14
N GLU A 16 -21.63 21.15 -6.51
CA GLU A 16 -22.89 21.25 -5.78
C GLU A 16 -23.60 19.89 -5.63
N LEU A 17 -23.62 19.09 -6.70
CA LEU A 17 -24.16 17.73 -6.68
C LEU A 17 -23.45 16.85 -5.66
N MET A 18 -22.12 16.84 -5.71
CA MET A 18 -21.28 16.01 -4.84
C MET A 18 -21.37 16.47 -3.39
N GLU A 19 -21.41 17.76 -3.11
CA GLU A 19 -21.69 18.27 -1.79
C GLU A 19 -23.05 17.82 -1.27
N GLY A 20 -24.08 17.83 -2.13
CA GLY A 20 -25.41 17.32 -1.81
C GLY A 20 -25.37 15.84 -1.42
N TYR A 21 -24.56 15.03 -2.11
CA TYR A 21 -24.35 13.63 -1.78
C TYR A 21 -23.57 13.43 -0.47
N VAL A 22 -22.52 14.23 -0.23
CA VAL A 22 -21.77 14.22 1.03
C VAL A 22 -22.69 14.57 2.21
N ARG A 23 -23.48 15.65 2.10
CA ARG A 23 -24.45 16.06 3.13
C ARG A 23 -25.53 15.00 3.42
N LYS A 24 -25.93 14.21 2.41
CA LYS A 24 -26.85 13.08 2.55
C LYS A 24 -26.22 11.84 3.18
N THR A 25 -24.90 11.80 3.34
CA THR A 25 -24.15 10.61 3.79
C THR A 25 -23.62 10.80 5.22
N PRO A 26 -24.21 10.16 6.24
CA PRO A 26 -23.95 10.49 7.65
C PRO A 26 -22.51 10.27 8.16
N PHE A 27 -21.74 9.42 7.48
CA PHE A 27 -20.35 9.10 7.84
C PHE A 27 -19.31 9.95 7.09
N LEU A 28 -19.74 10.94 6.31
CA LEU A 28 -18.86 11.92 5.67
C LEU A 28 -19.03 13.30 6.32
N GLU A 29 -17.97 14.09 6.29
CA GLU A 29 -17.93 15.46 6.75
C GLU A 29 -17.24 16.31 5.68
N LEU A 30 -17.98 17.24 5.07
CA LEU A 30 -17.42 18.14 4.06
C LEU A 30 -16.54 19.18 4.74
N ALA A 31 -15.22 19.09 4.54
CA ALA A 31 -14.26 20.06 5.04
C ALA A 31 -14.09 21.25 4.08
N GLY A 32 -14.46 21.10 2.81
CA GLY A 32 -14.40 22.14 1.80
C GLY A 32 -14.63 21.63 0.39
N SER A 33 -14.84 22.57 -0.52
CA SER A 33 -15.05 22.31 -1.94
C SER A 33 -14.24 23.29 -2.77
N PHE A 34 -13.70 22.83 -3.90
CA PHE A 34 -12.78 23.60 -4.72
C PHE A 34 -13.06 23.40 -6.21
N GLU A 35 -12.98 24.47 -6.98
CA GLU A 35 -13.12 24.44 -8.45
C GLU A 35 -11.76 24.30 -9.16
N SER A 36 -10.69 24.11 -8.41
CA SER A 36 -9.35 23.92 -8.99
C SER A 36 -8.48 23.03 -8.11
N GLY A 37 -7.67 22.19 -8.76
CA GLY A 37 -6.68 21.36 -8.08
C GLY A 37 -5.62 22.19 -7.33
N THR A 38 -5.27 23.39 -7.82
CA THR A 38 -4.27 24.25 -7.16
C THR A 38 -4.80 24.86 -5.87
N ALA A 39 -6.05 25.32 -5.87
CA ALA A 39 -6.71 25.84 -4.67
C ALA A 39 -6.90 24.72 -3.63
N ALA A 40 -7.32 23.54 -4.08
CA ALA A 40 -7.45 22.38 -3.21
C ALA A 40 -6.10 21.95 -2.60
N PHE A 41 -5.02 21.94 -3.39
CA PHE A 41 -3.68 21.59 -2.90
C PHE A 41 -3.20 22.55 -1.80
N ALA A 42 -3.45 23.85 -1.95
CA ALA A 42 -3.11 24.84 -0.93
C ALA A 42 -3.86 24.56 0.38
N ALA A 43 -5.16 24.31 0.31
CA ALA A 43 -5.98 23.97 1.48
C ALA A 43 -5.54 22.66 2.15
N LEU A 44 -5.23 21.62 1.37
CA LEU A 44 -4.78 20.32 1.88
C LEU A 44 -3.45 20.39 2.65
N ARG A 45 -2.60 21.39 2.38
CA ARG A 45 -1.36 21.61 3.13
C ARG A 45 -1.60 22.20 4.51
N GLU A 46 -2.65 22.99 4.67
CA GLU A 46 -2.99 23.63 5.94
C GLU A 46 -3.86 22.71 6.80
N ASP A 47 -4.82 22.03 6.18
CA ASP A 47 -5.77 21.16 6.86
C ASP A 47 -5.96 19.83 6.10
N PRO A 48 -5.23 18.76 6.50
CA PRO A 48 -5.30 17.48 5.82
C PRO A 48 -6.65 16.79 6.07
N VAL A 49 -7.15 16.09 5.04
CA VAL A 49 -8.41 15.34 5.08
C VAL A 49 -8.19 13.84 4.83
N ASP A 50 -9.20 13.05 5.14
CA ASP A 50 -9.18 11.60 4.92
C ASP A 50 -9.39 11.27 3.43
N LEU A 51 -10.37 11.91 2.80
CA LEU A 51 -10.87 11.48 1.48
C LEU A 51 -11.07 12.66 0.52
N LEU A 52 -10.68 12.48 -0.74
CA LEU A 52 -11.04 13.39 -1.82
C LEU A 52 -11.98 12.72 -2.80
N PHE A 53 -13.00 13.46 -3.20
CA PHE A 53 -13.71 13.25 -4.45
C PHE A 53 -13.15 14.25 -5.45
N CYS A 54 -12.45 13.78 -6.48
CA CYS A 54 -11.65 14.64 -7.34
C CYS A 54 -11.90 14.34 -8.82
N ASP A 55 -12.21 15.37 -9.61
CA ASP A 55 -12.25 15.22 -11.06
C ASP A 55 -10.84 15.00 -11.62
N ILE A 56 -10.73 14.14 -12.63
CA ILE A 56 -9.47 13.85 -13.29
C ILE A 56 -9.01 15.01 -14.17
N GLN A 57 -9.93 15.65 -14.90
CA GLN A 57 -9.64 16.66 -15.91
C GLN A 57 -10.02 18.05 -15.40
N MET A 58 -9.06 18.69 -14.75
CA MET A 58 -9.19 20.10 -14.35
C MET A 58 -8.08 20.93 -14.98
N PRO A 59 -8.33 22.21 -15.32
CA PRO A 59 -7.30 23.14 -15.77
C PRO A 59 -6.20 23.34 -14.72
N GLY A 60 -4.97 23.53 -15.20
CA GLY A 60 -3.81 23.77 -14.33
C GLY A 60 -3.27 22.47 -13.73
N LEU A 61 -3.75 22.11 -12.54
CA LEU A 61 -3.33 20.89 -11.83
C LEU A 61 -4.42 19.83 -11.97
N ASN A 62 -4.15 18.77 -12.73
CA ASN A 62 -5.14 17.72 -12.94
C ASN A 62 -5.24 16.78 -11.72
N GLY A 63 -6.37 16.10 -11.55
CA GLY A 63 -6.61 15.27 -10.35
C GLY A 63 -5.61 14.13 -10.18
N MET A 64 -5.09 13.60 -11.28
CA MET A 64 -4.10 12.52 -11.27
C MET A 64 -2.74 13.02 -10.77
N GLU A 65 -2.34 14.22 -11.15
CA GLU A 65 -1.13 14.89 -10.65
C GLU A 65 -1.28 15.25 -9.18
N LEU A 66 -2.42 15.87 -8.81
CA LEU A 66 -2.74 16.21 -7.43
C LEU A 66 -2.60 14.98 -6.52
N SER A 67 -3.19 13.86 -6.90
CA SER A 67 -3.17 12.63 -6.09
C SER A 67 -1.77 12.03 -5.85
N ARG A 68 -0.79 12.29 -6.72
CA ARG A 68 0.61 11.83 -6.52
C ARG A 68 1.35 12.69 -5.50
N MET A 69 0.84 13.88 -5.21
CA MET A 69 1.41 14.85 -4.28
C MET A 69 0.80 14.77 -2.89
N LEU A 70 -0.23 13.93 -2.69
CA LEU A 70 -0.94 13.79 -1.43
C LEU A 70 -0.18 12.90 -0.43
N PRO A 71 -0.37 13.12 0.88
CA PRO A 71 0.06 12.17 1.92
C PRO A 71 -0.55 10.78 1.70
N GLU A 72 0.10 9.74 2.21
CA GLU A 72 -0.34 8.34 2.05
C GLU A 72 -1.65 8.04 2.81
N GLU A 73 -1.95 8.85 3.81
CA GLU A 73 -3.15 8.82 4.63
C GLU A 73 -4.38 9.28 3.85
N THR A 74 -4.20 10.24 2.95
CA THR A 74 -5.29 10.84 2.18
C THR A 74 -5.60 9.98 0.96
N ARG A 75 -6.86 9.58 0.84
CA ARG A 75 -7.32 8.69 -0.23
C ARG A 75 -8.15 9.45 -1.25
N VAL A 76 -8.19 8.93 -2.48
CA VAL A 76 -8.87 9.59 -3.60
C VAL A 76 -9.88 8.64 -4.22
N ILE A 77 -11.09 9.15 -4.44
CA ILE A 77 -12.09 8.60 -5.36
C ILE A 77 -12.16 9.57 -6.53
N PHE A 78 -11.85 9.09 -7.73
CA PHE A 78 -11.86 9.95 -8.90
C PHE A 78 -13.26 10.06 -9.50
N THR A 79 -13.60 11.24 -10.01
CA THR A 79 -14.73 11.48 -10.90
C THR A 79 -14.19 11.72 -12.31
N THR A 80 -14.90 11.23 -13.34
CA THR A 80 -14.46 11.44 -14.73
C THR A 80 -15.58 11.27 -15.74
N ALA A 81 -15.54 12.03 -16.83
CA ALA A 81 -16.43 11.83 -17.97
C ALA A 81 -15.97 10.74 -18.96
N PHE A 82 -14.75 10.18 -18.80
CA PHE A 82 -14.20 9.22 -19.77
C PHE A 82 -14.05 7.83 -19.17
N SER A 83 -14.77 6.87 -19.76
CA SER A 83 -14.74 5.46 -19.37
C SER A 83 -13.35 4.83 -19.48
N ARG A 84 -12.48 5.31 -20.37
CA ARG A 84 -11.10 4.82 -20.51
C ARG A 84 -10.30 4.90 -19.20
N TYR A 85 -10.53 5.91 -18.36
CA TYR A 85 -9.85 6.06 -17.06
C TYR A 85 -10.34 5.09 -15.99
N ALA A 86 -11.54 4.52 -16.16
CA ALA A 86 -12.06 3.47 -15.29
C ALA A 86 -11.60 2.06 -15.72
N VAL A 87 -11.28 1.88 -17.01
CA VAL A 87 -10.94 0.58 -17.61
C VAL A 87 -9.43 0.33 -17.65
N GLU A 88 -8.64 1.35 -17.96
CA GLU A 88 -7.19 1.29 -17.81
C GLU A 88 -6.88 1.59 -16.35
N GLY A 89 -6.37 0.60 -15.60
CA GLY A 89 -5.93 0.76 -14.21
C GLY A 89 -4.75 1.73 -14.11
N PHE A 90 -5.03 3.02 -14.28
CA PHE A 90 -4.04 4.08 -14.23
C PHE A 90 -3.27 3.97 -12.90
N ARG A 91 -1.95 4.17 -12.98
CA ARG A 91 -0.91 3.80 -11.98
C ARG A 91 -0.98 4.60 -10.66
N VAL A 92 -2.17 4.93 -10.19
CA VAL A 92 -2.44 5.89 -9.12
C VAL A 92 -3.31 5.19 -8.06
N ARG A 93 -2.99 5.39 -6.78
CA ARG A 93 -3.54 4.64 -5.64
C ARG A 93 -4.99 5.08 -5.28
N ALA A 94 -5.89 5.17 -6.27
CA ALA A 94 -7.29 5.51 -6.05
C ALA A 94 -8.04 4.37 -5.33
N LEU A 95 -9.04 4.73 -4.52
CA LEU A 95 -9.95 3.77 -3.91
C LEU A 95 -11.08 3.35 -4.85
N ASP A 96 -11.53 4.27 -5.71
CA ASP A 96 -12.59 4.01 -6.67
C ASP A 96 -12.61 5.05 -7.81
N TYR A 97 -13.38 4.75 -8.85
CA TYR A 97 -13.64 5.65 -9.98
C TYR A 97 -15.14 5.77 -10.21
N LEU A 98 -15.64 7.00 -10.29
CA LEU A 98 -17.03 7.33 -10.56
C LEU A 98 -17.14 7.96 -11.95
N LEU A 99 -17.85 7.27 -12.85
CA LEU A 99 -18.12 7.77 -14.19
C LEU A 99 -19.27 8.78 -14.13
N LYS A 100 -19.07 9.98 -14.70
CA LYS A 100 -20.12 10.99 -14.89
C LYS A 100 -21.10 10.48 -15.97
N PRO A 101 -22.43 10.62 -15.79
CA PRO A 101 -23.13 11.24 -14.67
C PRO A 101 -23.16 10.37 -13.41
N ILE A 102 -22.88 10.96 -12.25
CA ILE A 102 -22.72 10.23 -10.99
C ILE A 102 -24.07 10.09 -10.29
N SER A 103 -24.54 8.85 -10.14
CA SER A 103 -25.71 8.57 -9.31
C SER A 103 -25.35 8.57 -7.82
N TYR A 104 -26.31 8.89 -6.96
CA TYR A 104 -26.12 8.79 -5.51
C TYR A 104 -25.76 7.36 -5.06
N ASN A 105 -26.28 6.34 -5.75
CA ASN A 105 -25.99 4.95 -5.43
C ASN A 105 -24.51 4.60 -5.68
N ASP A 106 -23.96 5.04 -6.80
CA ASP A 106 -22.55 4.82 -7.15
C ASP A 106 -21.63 5.59 -6.20
N PHE A 107 -21.97 6.85 -5.92
CA PHE A 107 -21.29 7.66 -4.91
C PHE A 107 -21.27 6.96 -3.54
N LEU A 108 -22.42 6.50 -3.06
CA LEU A 108 -22.55 5.86 -1.76
C LEU A 108 -21.78 4.53 -1.71
N ALA A 109 -21.78 3.77 -2.79
CA ALA A 109 -21.00 2.54 -2.89
C ALA A 109 -19.49 2.83 -2.77
N ALA A 110 -18.98 3.84 -3.49
CA ALA A 110 -17.59 4.26 -3.41
C ALA A 110 -17.23 4.82 -2.02
N ALA A 111 -18.10 5.65 -1.43
CA ALA A 111 -17.93 6.19 -0.08
C ALA A 111 -17.90 5.08 0.98
N LYS A 112 -18.72 4.03 0.85
CA LYS A 112 -18.71 2.86 1.74
C LYS A 112 -17.41 2.05 1.61
N LYS A 113 -16.85 1.92 0.40
CA LYS A 113 -15.52 1.31 0.22
C LYS A 113 -14.45 2.11 0.95
N ALA A 114 -14.50 3.43 0.86
CA ALA A 114 -13.59 4.30 1.62
C ALA A 114 -13.77 4.14 3.13
N LEU A 115 -15.01 4.14 3.63
CA LEU A 115 -15.28 3.89 5.05
C LEU A 115 -14.69 2.56 5.52
N ALA A 116 -14.93 1.47 4.78
CA ALA A 116 -14.38 0.16 5.12
C ALA A 116 -12.84 0.16 5.14
N TRP A 117 -12.20 0.87 4.20
CA TRP A 117 -10.75 1.02 4.16
C TRP A 117 -10.22 1.74 5.41
N PHE A 118 -10.84 2.85 5.81
CA PHE A 118 -10.44 3.62 7.00
C PHE A 118 -10.77 2.91 8.32
N GLU A 119 -11.86 2.15 8.37
CA GLU A 119 -12.18 1.31 9.53
C GLU A 119 -11.15 0.19 9.69
N LEU A 120 -10.71 -0.42 8.59
CA LEU A 120 -9.65 -1.42 8.63
C LEU A 120 -8.32 -0.82 9.08
N LYS A 121 -7.96 0.36 8.54
CA LYS A 121 -6.76 1.10 8.95
C LYS A 121 -6.81 1.48 10.43
N ARG A 122 -7.91 2.06 10.92
CA ARG A 122 -8.06 2.43 12.33
C ARG A 122 -8.15 1.25 13.28
N ARG A 123 -8.64 0.09 12.85
CA ARG A 123 -8.57 -1.13 13.66
C ARG A 123 -7.15 -1.67 13.75
N ALA A 124 -6.33 -1.46 12.73
CA ALA A 124 -4.90 -1.69 12.81
C ALA A 124 -4.21 -0.66 13.74
N ASP A 125 -4.69 0.60 13.75
CA ASP A 125 -4.12 1.67 14.58
C ASP A 125 -4.64 1.70 16.04
N ARG A 126 -5.81 1.11 16.34
CA ARG A 126 -6.43 1.05 17.67
C ARG A 126 -6.17 -0.29 18.35
N THR A 127 -4.98 -0.41 18.93
CA THR A 127 -4.71 -1.29 20.09
C THR A 127 -4.69 -0.37 21.35
N PRO A 128 -5.03 -0.83 22.58
CA PRO A 128 -5.27 0.06 23.73
C PRO A 128 -4.10 1.00 24.09
N GLU A 129 -4.46 2.16 24.64
CA GLU A 129 -3.63 3.29 25.12
C GLU A 129 -2.41 2.92 25.99
N GLU A 130 -1.43 3.83 25.98
CA GLU A 130 -0.44 4.07 27.05
C GLU A 130 0.06 2.84 27.85
N ALA A 131 0.92 2.04 27.23
CA ALA A 131 1.97 1.26 27.88
C ALA A 131 2.99 0.85 26.78
N PRO A 132 4.26 0.59 27.13
CA PRO A 132 5.41 0.82 26.26
C PRO A 132 5.34 0.00 24.98
N ARG A 133 5.72 0.63 23.84
CA ARG A 133 5.98 0.04 22.52
C ARG A 133 6.06 -1.50 22.59
N LYS A 134 4.93 -2.17 22.31
CA LYS A 134 4.91 -3.60 22.02
C LYS A 134 4.37 -3.78 20.62
N ALA A 135 5.07 -4.65 19.89
CA ALA A 135 4.99 -4.92 18.47
C ALA A 135 3.56 -4.89 17.92
N GLU A 136 3.42 -4.31 16.73
CA GLU A 136 2.24 -4.44 15.87
C GLU A 136 1.76 -5.90 15.89
N PRO A 137 0.43 -6.18 15.91
CA PRO A 137 -0.04 -7.54 15.78
C PRO A 137 0.52 -8.10 14.47
N GLU A 138 1.43 -9.06 14.60
CA GLU A 138 2.20 -9.65 13.52
C GLU A 138 1.27 -9.91 12.33
N ARG A 139 1.50 -9.28 11.18
CA ARG A 139 0.73 -9.61 9.98
C ARG A 139 0.95 -11.11 9.71
N GLN A 140 -0.03 -11.95 10.00
CA GLN A 140 0.15 -13.41 9.91
C GLN A 140 0.01 -13.93 8.48
N SER A 141 -0.62 -13.17 7.58
CA SER A 141 -0.85 -13.62 6.20
C SER A 141 -1.00 -12.47 5.19
N LEU A 142 -0.67 -12.74 3.92
CA LEU A 142 -0.79 -11.84 2.76
C LEU A 142 -1.70 -12.47 1.70
N PHE A 143 -2.59 -11.69 1.08
CA PHE A 143 -3.33 -12.13 -0.11
C PHE A 143 -2.59 -11.71 -1.37
N VAL A 144 -2.39 -12.67 -2.27
CA VAL A 144 -1.64 -12.47 -3.50
C VAL A 144 -2.50 -12.89 -4.68
N LYS A 145 -2.62 -12.01 -5.68
CA LYS A 145 -3.32 -12.31 -6.93
C LYS A 145 -2.41 -13.16 -7.82
N THR A 146 -2.86 -14.36 -8.16
CA THR A 146 -2.27 -15.23 -9.17
C THR A 146 -3.09 -15.15 -10.46
N GLU A 147 -2.63 -15.81 -11.54
CA GLU A 147 -3.29 -15.80 -12.85
C GLU A 147 -4.78 -16.22 -12.79
N TYR A 148 -5.14 -17.12 -11.86
CA TYR A 148 -6.48 -17.71 -11.80
C TYR A 148 -7.27 -17.39 -10.52
N ARG A 149 -6.64 -16.81 -9.47
CA ARG A 149 -7.28 -16.61 -8.17
C ARG A 149 -6.58 -15.61 -7.26
N LEU A 150 -7.27 -15.17 -6.20
CA LEU A 150 -6.64 -14.58 -5.01
C LEU A 150 -6.27 -15.72 -4.05
N GLN A 151 -5.01 -15.78 -3.64
CA GLN A 151 -4.50 -16.80 -2.73
C GLN A 151 -3.96 -16.16 -1.45
N ARG A 152 -4.47 -16.60 -0.30
CA ARG A 152 -3.92 -16.26 1.01
C ARG A 152 -2.63 -17.06 1.25
N ILE A 153 -1.59 -16.40 1.74
CA ILE A 153 -0.29 -16.99 2.07
C ILE A 153 0.04 -16.60 3.51
N ASP A 154 0.28 -17.57 4.38
CA ASP A 154 0.76 -17.29 5.73
C ASP A 154 2.21 -16.82 5.67
N LEU A 155 2.51 -15.68 6.30
CA LEU A 155 3.84 -15.09 6.24
C LEU A 155 4.87 -16.04 6.87
N ASP A 156 4.51 -16.77 7.93
CA ASP A 156 5.40 -17.74 8.58
C ASP A 156 5.84 -18.87 7.67
N ARG A 157 5.14 -19.11 6.57
CA ARG A 157 5.52 -20.15 5.61
C ARG A 157 6.39 -19.58 4.48
N ILE A 158 6.56 -18.27 4.34
CA ILE A 158 7.39 -17.71 3.27
C ILE A 158 8.86 -17.87 3.62
N ARG A 159 9.65 -18.48 2.73
CA ARG A 159 11.12 -18.58 2.87
C ARG A 159 11.82 -17.38 2.26
N TYR A 160 11.48 -17.10 1.00
CA TYR A 160 12.02 -15.99 0.23
C TYR A 160 11.13 -15.68 -0.97
N ILE A 161 11.36 -14.53 -1.56
CA ILE A 161 10.69 -14.03 -2.74
C ILE A 161 11.75 -13.69 -3.77
N GLU A 162 11.59 -14.23 -4.97
CA GLU A 162 12.44 -14.00 -6.14
C GLU A 162 11.72 -13.09 -7.13
N GLY A 163 12.40 -12.06 -7.64
CA GLY A 163 11.92 -11.27 -8.76
C GLY A 163 12.24 -11.92 -10.11
N LEU A 164 11.25 -12.02 -10.99
CA LEU A 164 11.37 -12.53 -12.36
C LEU A 164 10.69 -11.58 -13.35
N LYS A 165 11.44 -10.60 -13.88
CA LYS A 165 10.94 -9.55 -14.77
C LYS A 165 9.69 -8.86 -14.17
N ASP A 166 8.52 -9.08 -14.75
CA ASP A 166 7.24 -8.49 -14.35
C ASP A 166 6.52 -9.29 -13.25
N TYR A 167 7.05 -10.46 -12.90
CA TYR A 167 6.50 -11.34 -11.89
C TYR A 167 7.41 -11.44 -10.67
N VAL A 168 6.83 -11.91 -9.58
CA VAL A 168 7.55 -12.46 -8.43
C VAL A 168 7.20 -13.92 -8.25
N LYS A 169 8.15 -14.67 -7.71
CA LYS A 169 7.96 -16.02 -7.20
C LYS A 169 8.02 -15.97 -5.68
N ILE A 170 6.95 -16.38 -5.01
CA ILE A 170 6.91 -16.48 -3.55
C ILE A 170 7.14 -17.95 -3.20
N HIS A 171 8.27 -18.25 -2.58
CA HIS A 171 8.65 -19.61 -2.18
C HIS A 171 8.12 -19.89 -0.77
N VAL A 172 7.13 -20.79 -0.70
CA VAL A 172 6.41 -21.12 0.54
C VAL A 172 6.81 -22.53 1.01
N GLU A 173 6.97 -22.72 2.32
CA GLU A 173 7.22 -24.02 2.95
C GLU A 173 6.04 -24.97 2.74
N GLY A 174 6.33 -26.22 2.42
CA GLY A 174 5.31 -27.25 2.16
C GLY A 174 4.64 -27.16 0.79
N GLU A 175 4.91 -26.12 0.01
CA GLU A 175 4.44 -26.02 -1.37
C GLU A 175 5.51 -26.54 -2.34
N PRO A 176 5.18 -27.44 -3.28
CA PRO A 176 6.15 -28.01 -4.23
C PRO A 176 6.62 -27.00 -5.27
N HIS A 177 5.80 -25.98 -5.57
CA HIS A 177 6.07 -24.96 -6.57
C HIS A 177 5.88 -23.56 -5.97
N PRO A 178 6.67 -22.55 -6.38
CA PRO A 178 6.47 -21.19 -5.94
C PRO A 178 5.16 -20.60 -6.48
N ILE A 179 4.59 -19.67 -5.72
CA ILE A 179 3.40 -18.92 -6.14
C ILE A 179 3.85 -17.77 -7.03
N LEU A 180 3.32 -17.70 -8.26
CA LEU A 180 3.59 -16.63 -9.21
C LEU A 180 2.57 -15.50 -9.07
N SER A 181 3.05 -14.27 -9.02
CA SER A 181 2.19 -13.08 -8.97
C SER A 181 2.78 -11.93 -9.78
N LEU A 182 1.90 -11.18 -10.44
CA LEU A 182 2.24 -9.96 -11.17
C LEU A 182 2.40 -8.78 -10.19
N LEU A 183 3.41 -8.87 -9.32
CA LEU A 183 3.79 -7.85 -8.35
C LEU A 183 5.27 -7.54 -8.52
N SER A 184 5.68 -6.33 -8.13
CA SER A 184 7.11 -5.98 -8.07
C SER A 184 7.68 -6.30 -6.68
N LEU A 185 8.98 -6.60 -6.61
CA LEU A 185 9.68 -6.75 -5.33
C LEU A 185 9.59 -5.49 -4.47
N LYS A 186 9.61 -4.30 -5.08
CA LYS A 186 9.48 -3.03 -4.35
C LYS A 186 8.11 -2.95 -3.66
N THR A 187 7.03 -3.32 -4.36
CA THR A 187 5.69 -3.36 -3.77
C THR A 187 5.60 -4.33 -2.60
N LEU A 188 6.25 -5.50 -2.70
CA LEU A 188 6.28 -6.47 -1.61
C LEU A 188 7.12 -5.99 -0.43
N GLU A 189 8.25 -5.35 -0.68
CA GLU A 189 9.08 -4.74 0.37
C GLU A 189 8.31 -3.68 1.17
N GLU A 190 7.48 -2.88 0.51
CA GLU A 190 6.60 -1.89 1.18
C GLU A 190 5.44 -2.55 1.96
N GLN A 191 5.01 -3.76 1.58
CA GLN A 191 3.86 -4.45 2.18
C GLN A 191 4.21 -5.48 3.24
N LEU A 192 5.41 -6.05 3.17
CA LEU A 192 5.88 -7.07 4.11
C LEU A 192 6.36 -6.41 5.40
N PRO A 193 6.11 -7.02 6.57
CA PRO A 193 6.64 -6.53 7.83
C PRO A 193 8.17 -6.49 7.80
N SER A 194 8.74 -5.30 7.97
CA SER A 194 10.19 -5.04 7.87
C SER A 194 10.99 -5.65 9.02
N ASP A 195 10.32 -6.05 10.10
CA ASP A 195 10.82 -6.82 11.23
C ASP A 195 10.87 -8.34 10.95
N ARG A 196 10.31 -8.81 9.83
CA ARG A 196 10.27 -10.22 9.43
C ARG A 196 10.90 -10.51 8.08
N PHE A 197 10.89 -9.53 7.17
CA PHE A 197 11.40 -9.67 5.81
C PHE A 197 12.44 -8.61 5.53
N ILE A 198 13.49 -9.00 4.82
CA ILE A 198 14.57 -8.10 4.46
C ILE A 198 14.99 -8.31 3.01
N ARG A 199 15.22 -7.21 2.32
CA ARG A 199 15.80 -7.24 0.97
C ARG A 199 17.31 -7.46 1.08
N VAL A 200 17.79 -8.49 0.41
CA VAL A 200 19.22 -8.87 0.42
C VAL A 200 19.88 -8.69 -0.93
N HIS A 201 19.09 -8.58 -2.00
CA HIS A 201 19.57 -8.34 -3.36
C HIS A 201 18.50 -7.61 -4.16
N ARG A 202 18.89 -7.01 -5.31
CA ARG A 202 17.93 -6.38 -6.23
C ARG A 202 16.79 -7.31 -6.68
N SER A 203 17.01 -8.62 -6.63
CA SER A 203 16.06 -9.66 -7.04
C SER A 203 15.54 -10.53 -5.90
N TYR A 204 15.90 -10.28 -4.64
CA TYR A 204 15.52 -11.17 -3.53
C TYR A 204 15.15 -10.44 -2.24
N ILE A 205 14.02 -10.85 -1.68
CA ILE A 205 13.59 -10.58 -0.29
C ILE A 205 13.57 -11.92 0.43
N VAL A 206 14.09 -11.98 1.65
CA VAL A 206 14.18 -13.21 2.45
C VAL A 206 13.52 -13.04 3.79
N GLN A 207 13.05 -14.15 4.37
CA GLN A 207 12.62 -14.20 5.77
C GLN A 207 13.78 -14.70 6.65
N PRO A 208 14.40 -13.86 7.49
CA PRO A 208 15.60 -14.25 8.23
C PRO A 208 15.39 -15.38 9.24
N SER A 209 14.20 -15.49 9.84
CA SER A 209 13.86 -16.59 10.75
C SER A 209 13.85 -17.97 10.07
N LYS A 210 13.84 -18.01 8.73
CA LYS A 210 13.93 -19.25 7.94
C LYS A 210 15.35 -19.58 7.48
N ILE A 211 16.31 -18.67 7.71
CA ILE A 211 17.70 -18.88 7.31
C ILE A 211 18.32 -19.90 8.26
N ARG A 212 18.80 -21.02 7.70
CA ARG A 212 19.54 -22.04 8.44
C ARG A 212 21.05 -21.93 8.24
N THR A 213 21.47 -21.46 7.07
CA THR A 213 22.87 -21.48 6.67
C THR A 213 23.20 -20.26 5.80
N ILE A 214 24.30 -19.60 6.12
CA ILE A 214 24.90 -18.51 5.34
C ILE A 214 26.33 -18.94 5.02
N GLU A 215 26.70 -18.93 3.73
CA GLU A 215 28.03 -19.31 3.25
C GLU A 215 28.51 -18.27 2.24
N ARG A 216 29.70 -17.69 2.45
CA ARG A 216 30.37 -16.78 1.50
C ARG A 216 29.42 -15.71 0.92
N ASN A 217 28.75 -14.95 1.79
CA ASN A 217 27.76 -13.93 1.43
C ASN A 217 26.57 -14.46 0.60
N ARG A 218 26.20 -15.72 0.79
CA ARG A 218 24.99 -16.32 0.20
C ARG A 218 24.17 -16.99 1.28
N ILE A 219 22.85 -16.82 1.17
CA ILE A 219 21.87 -17.48 2.02
C ILE A 219 21.48 -18.79 1.33
N VAL A 220 21.55 -19.91 2.06
CA VAL A 220 21.29 -21.24 1.51
C VAL A 220 19.89 -21.72 1.92
N PHE A 221 19.04 -21.99 0.92
CA PHE A 221 17.72 -22.58 1.10
C PHE A 221 17.64 -23.91 0.33
N GLY A 222 18.05 -25.01 0.95
CA GLY A 222 18.15 -26.30 0.27
C GLY A 222 19.23 -26.28 -0.81
N SER A 223 18.88 -26.49 -2.08
CA SER A 223 19.81 -26.36 -3.22
C SER A 223 20.02 -24.91 -3.68
N GLU A 224 19.12 -24.01 -3.28
CA GLU A 224 19.11 -22.61 -3.74
C GLU A 224 20.11 -21.75 -2.97
N ARG A 225 20.81 -20.87 -3.69
CA ARG A 225 21.82 -19.97 -3.13
C ARG A 225 21.48 -18.52 -3.48
N ILE A 226 20.95 -17.80 -2.51
CA ILE A 226 20.52 -16.40 -2.68
C ILE A 226 21.70 -15.47 -2.38
N PRO A 227 22.13 -14.62 -3.33
CA PRO A 227 23.23 -13.69 -3.10
C PRO A 227 22.83 -12.57 -2.15
N ILE A 228 23.78 -12.13 -1.31
CA ILE A 228 23.67 -10.90 -0.54
C ILE A 228 24.46 -9.82 -1.29
N SER A 229 23.80 -8.76 -1.71
CA SER A 229 24.44 -7.61 -2.36
C SER A 229 25.18 -6.74 -1.35
N GLU A 230 26.27 -6.12 -1.77
CA GLU A 230 27.10 -5.25 -0.92
C GLU A 230 26.26 -4.16 -0.25
N ASN A 231 25.39 -3.51 -1.02
CA ASN A 231 24.52 -2.43 -0.52
C ASN A 231 23.51 -2.89 0.54
N CYS A 232 23.16 -4.17 0.58
CA CYS A 232 22.22 -4.73 1.57
C CYS A 232 22.95 -5.43 2.73
N ARG A 233 24.28 -5.60 2.65
CA ARG A 233 25.06 -6.42 3.57
C ARG A 233 24.94 -5.92 5.01
N GLN A 234 25.15 -4.62 5.21
CA GLN A 234 25.09 -4.02 6.55
C GLN A 234 23.70 -4.19 7.17
N ALA A 235 22.65 -3.80 6.44
CA ALA A 235 21.27 -3.91 6.92
C ALA A 235 20.89 -5.36 7.25
N PHE A 236 21.37 -6.33 6.45
CA PHE A 236 21.14 -7.75 6.69
C PHE A 236 21.79 -8.25 7.98
N TYR A 237 23.06 -7.91 8.23
CA TYR A 237 23.74 -8.32 9.46
C TYR A 237 23.23 -7.56 10.70
N ASP A 238 22.82 -6.31 10.55
CA ASP A 238 22.14 -5.54 11.62
C ASP A 238 20.77 -6.14 11.97
N PHE A 239 20.11 -6.78 11.02
CA PHE A 239 18.89 -7.52 11.27
C PHE A 239 19.16 -8.83 12.03
N LEU A 240 20.17 -9.60 11.61
CA LEU A 240 20.54 -10.87 12.24
C LEU A 240 21.04 -10.69 13.68
N SER A 241 21.82 -9.64 13.94
CA SER A 241 22.32 -9.35 15.29
C SER A 241 21.19 -9.07 16.29
N ARG A 242 20.09 -8.44 15.86
CA ARG A 242 18.87 -8.23 16.67
C ARG A 242 18.15 -9.53 17.06
N HIS A 243 18.45 -10.64 16.38
CA HIS A 243 17.76 -11.93 16.53
C HIS A 243 18.74 -13.09 16.83
N SER A 244 19.98 -12.79 17.22
CA SER A 244 21.00 -13.79 17.55
C SER A 244 21.65 -13.51 18.92
N LEU A 245 22.14 -14.57 19.58
CA LEU A 245 22.76 -14.51 20.91
C LEU A 245 24.22 -14.01 20.89
N PHE A 246 24.69 -13.39 19.82
CA PHE A 246 26.09 -12.97 19.68
C PHE A 246 26.25 -11.44 19.77
N PRO A 247 26.98 -10.92 20.77
CA PRO A 247 27.38 -9.53 20.82
C PRO A 247 28.61 -9.32 19.93
N GLY A 248 28.48 -8.57 18.84
CA GLY A 248 29.61 -7.98 18.11
C GLY A 248 29.72 -8.34 16.61
N SER A 249 29.70 -7.28 15.80
CA SER A 249 30.22 -7.13 14.42
C SER A 249 30.48 -8.41 13.61
N LEU A 250 29.47 -8.83 12.83
CA LEU A 250 29.67 -9.67 11.63
C LEU A 250 30.18 -8.85 10.41
N SER A 251 30.42 -7.54 10.58
CA SER A 251 30.86 -6.65 9.51
C SER A 251 32.32 -6.81 9.12
N ASP A 252 33.15 -7.34 10.03
CA ASP A 252 34.60 -7.46 9.88
C ASP A 252 35.08 -8.89 10.12
N LYS A 253 34.88 -9.77 9.13
CA LYS A 253 35.82 -10.86 8.82
C LYS A 253 35.44 -11.55 7.50
N GLU A 254 36.37 -11.38 6.56
CA GLU A 254 36.60 -12.11 5.30
C GLU A 254 35.85 -11.66 4.04
#